data_AF-A0A7S1XBA7-F1
#
_entry.id   AF-A0A7S1XBA7-F1
#
_cell.length_a   1.000
_cell.length_b   1.000
_cell.length_c   1.000
_cell.angle_alpha   90.00
_cell.angle_beta   90.00
_cell.angle_gamma   90.00
#
_symmetry.space_group_name_H-M   'P 1'
#
loop_
_entity.id
_entity.type
_entity.pdbx_description
1 polymer ?
#
loop_
_entity_poly.entity_id
_entity_poly.type
_entity_poly.pdbx_seq_one_letter_code
_entity_poly.pdbx_strand_id
1 'polypeptide(L)'
;VMSAVKKQEARAGATVHEAFSAIQLLHDPQTFAEKLLTRLRSSNERWETRVAMMQLTSRVVGVHKLQLLNFYPFLQKYIAPHQRDETQILAALVQACHDMVPPETMAPVLRQLVDQFVHDKARPEV
;
A
#
# COMPACT_ATOMS: atom_id res chain seq x y z
N VAL A 1 2.48 -36.28 5.36
CA VAL A 1 3.11 -35.13 4.67
C VAL A 1 2.22 -34.54 3.58
N MET A 2 1.63 -35.34 2.69
CA MET A 2 0.70 -34.85 1.64
C MET A 2 -0.56 -34.14 2.13
N SER A 3 -1.07 -34.47 3.31
CA SER A 3 -2.26 -33.83 3.92
C SER A 3 -2.00 -32.42 4.46
N ALA A 4 -0.77 -32.09 4.83
CA ALA A 4 -0.40 -30.75 5.28
C ALA A 4 -0.25 -29.78 4.10
N VAL A 5 0.34 -30.25 2.99
CA VAL A 5 0.49 -29.50 1.74
C VAL A 5 -0.87 -29.16 1.15
N LYS A 6 -1.81 -30.12 1.12
CA LYS A 6 -3.16 -29.93 0.60
C LYS A 6 -4.01 -28.94 1.43
N LYS A 7 -3.77 -28.87 2.75
CA LYS A 7 -4.42 -27.90 3.65
C LYS A 7 -3.83 -26.50 3.51
N GLN A 8 -2.57 -26.39 3.12
CA GLN A 8 -1.89 -25.13 2.83
C GLN A 8 -2.30 -24.57 1.45
N GLU A 9 -2.45 -25.43 0.45
CA GLU A 9 -3.03 -25.07 -0.85
C GLU A 9 -4.51 -24.67 -0.75
N ALA A 10 -5.31 -25.35 0.08
CA ALA A 10 -6.70 -24.95 0.34
C ALA A 10 -6.82 -23.61 1.09
N ARG A 11 -5.81 -23.22 1.89
CA ARG A 11 -5.73 -21.89 2.50
C ARG A 11 -5.22 -20.81 1.53
N ALA A 12 -4.38 -21.18 0.56
CA ALA A 12 -3.95 -20.29 -0.51
C ALA A 12 -5.07 -20.04 -1.54
N GLY A 13 -5.92 -21.05 -1.80
CA GLY A 13 -7.13 -20.96 -2.62
C GLY A 13 -8.35 -20.41 -1.89
N ALA A 14 -8.31 -20.36 -0.56
CA ALA A 14 -9.14 -19.44 0.23
C ALA A 14 -8.56 -18.02 0.11
N THR A 15 -8.35 -17.56 -1.13
CA THR A 15 -8.38 -16.13 -1.42
C THR A 15 -9.67 -15.66 -0.80
N VAL A 16 -9.52 -14.89 0.26
CA VAL A 16 -10.59 -14.22 0.98
C VAL A 16 -11.53 -13.65 -0.06
N HIS A 17 -12.61 -14.35 -0.39
CA HIS A 17 -13.85 -13.68 -0.70
C HIS A 17 -14.05 -12.80 0.55
N GLU A 18 -13.73 -11.50 0.56
CA GLU A 18 -14.22 -10.52 -0.42
C GLU A 18 -15.71 -10.74 -0.69
N ALA A 19 -16.42 -11.38 0.25
CA ALA A 19 -17.83 -11.71 0.17
C ALA A 19 -18.69 -10.47 0.47
N PHE A 20 -18.28 -9.30 -0.03
CA PHE A 20 -18.69 -7.91 0.28
C PHE A 20 -17.63 -7.13 1.08
N SER A 21 -16.48 -6.85 0.46
CA SER A 21 -15.72 -5.68 0.90
C SER A 21 -16.53 -4.45 0.49
N ALA A 22 -17.05 -3.65 1.43
CA ALA A 22 -17.79 -2.43 1.11
C ALA A 22 -17.02 -1.48 0.16
N ILE A 23 -15.69 -1.61 0.14
CA ILE A 23 -14.80 -0.94 -0.81
C ILE A 23 -15.15 -1.29 -2.26
N GLN A 24 -15.48 -2.55 -2.59
CA GLN A 24 -15.84 -2.96 -3.96
C GLN A 24 -17.16 -2.34 -4.45
N LEU A 25 -18.03 -1.93 -3.52
CA LEU A 25 -19.34 -1.35 -3.81
C LEU A 25 -19.34 0.19 -3.80
N LEU A 26 -18.16 0.81 -3.77
CA LEU A 26 -18.04 2.26 -3.89
C LEU A 26 -18.61 2.70 -5.25
N HIS A 27 -19.58 3.62 -5.21
CA HIS A 27 -20.21 4.19 -6.40
C HIS A 27 -19.22 5.02 -7.25
N ASP A 28 -18.34 5.77 -6.59
CA ASP A 28 -17.28 6.56 -7.23
C ASP A 28 -15.96 6.38 -6.44
N PRO A 29 -15.22 5.28 -6.70
CA PRO A 29 -13.99 4.97 -5.97
C PRO A 29 -12.86 5.96 -6.26
N GLN A 30 -12.82 6.54 -7.47
CA GLN A 30 -11.81 7.52 -7.86
C GLN A 30 -11.94 8.80 -7.02
N THR A 31 -13.12 9.44 -7.04
CA THR A 31 -13.37 10.66 -6.26
C THR A 31 -13.22 10.39 -4.76
N PHE A 32 -13.65 9.22 -4.28
CA PHE A 32 -13.45 8.82 -2.89
C PHE A 32 -11.97 8.83 -2.51
N ALA A 33 -11.13 8.16 -3.30
CA ALA A 33 -9.70 8.05 -3.02
C ALA A 33 -8.99 9.41 -3.11
N GLU A 34 -9.35 10.26 -4.09
CA GLU A 34 -8.82 11.62 -4.24
C GLU A 34 -9.17 12.52 -3.05
N LYS A 35 -10.43 12.49 -2.58
CA LYS A 35 -10.86 13.22 -1.39
C LYS A 35 -10.14 12.72 -0.15
N LEU A 36 -9.98 11.40 0.00
CA LEU A 36 -9.30 10.80 1.15
C LEU A 36 -7.81 11.21 1.19
N LEU A 37 -7.12 11.16 0.04
CA LEU A 37 -5.74 11.61 -0.08
C LEU A 37 -5.59 13.13 0.18
N THR A 38 -6.54 13.93 -0.30
CA THR A 38 -6.56 15.37 -0.03
C THR A 38 -6.68 15.66 1.47
N ARG A 39 -7.62 14.98 2.16
CA ARG A 39 -7.75 15.08 3.62
C ARG A 39 -6.50 14.60 4.33
N LEU A 40 -5.89 13.50 3.88
CA LEU A 40 -4.67 12.96 4.46
C LEU A 40 -3.49 13.93 4.38
N ARG A 41 -3.36 14.69 3.28
CA ARG A 41 -2.30 15.69 3.10
C ARG A 41 -2.39 16.85 4.09
N SER A 42 -3.59 17.29 4.44
CA SER A 42 -3.83 18.43 5.36
C SER A 42 -4.25 18.01 6.79
N SER A 43 -4.29 16.70 7.06
CA SER A 43 -4.78 16.15 8.32
C SER A 43 -3.80 16.37 9.47
N ASN A 44 -4.30 16.93 10.57
CA ASN A 44 -3.63 17.01 11.87
C ASN A 44 -4.02 15.85 12.81
N GLU A 45 -4.58 14.76 12.25
CA GLU A 45 -4.93 13.57 13.03
C GLU A 45 -3.69 12.88 13.59
N ARG A 46 -3.92 12.05 14.61
CA ARG A 46 -2.89 11.18 15.18
C ARG A 46 -2.25 10.29 14.11
N TRP A 47 -0.99 9.95 14.32
CA TRP A 47 -0.20 9.19 13.35
C TRP A 47 -0.87 7.88 12.95
N GLU A 48 -1.42 7.14 13.91
CA GLU A 48 -2.10 5.86 13.72
C GLU A 48 -3.31 6.02 12.79
N THR A 49 -4.08 7.10 12.96
CA THR A 49 -5.20 7.44 12.09
C THR A 49 -4.72 7.75 10.67
N ARG A 50 -3.59 8.46 10.54
CA ARG A 50 -2.99 8.76 9.22
C ARG A 50 -2.55 7.49 8.50
N VAL A 51 -1.93 6.54 9.21
CA VAL A 51 -1.56 5.23 8.64
C VAL A 51 -2.79 4.44 8.22
N ALA A 52 -3.85 4.42 9.04
CA ALA A 52 -5.11 3.78 8.67
C ALA A 52 -5.75 4.40 7.41
N MET A 53 -5.67 5.73 7.25
CA MET A 53 -6.09 6.41 6.03
C MET A 53 -5.23 6.03 4.81
N MET A 54 -3.91 5.88 4.98
CA MET A 54 -3.01 5.40 3.92
C MET A 54 -3.37 3.98 3.48
N GLN A 55 -3.59 3.07 4.43
CA GLN A 55 -3.99 1.69 4.16
C GLN A 55 -5.34 1.61 3.44
N LEU A 56 -6.33 2.40 3.88
CA LEU A 56 -7.63 2.47 3.22
C LEU A 56 -7.50 3.00 1.78
N THR A 57 -6.76 4.10 1.60
CA THR A 57 -6.50 4.68 0.27
C THR A 57 -5.84 3.65 -0.64
N SER A 58 -4.81 2.97 -0.15
CA SER A 58 -4.10 1.93 -0.87
C SER A 58 -5.01 0.78 -1.29
N ARG A 59 -5.84 0.27 -0.37
CA ARG A 59 -6.78 -0.81 -0.68
C ARG A 59 -7.80 -0.41 -1.74
N VAL A 60 -8.32 0.81 -1.69
CA VAL A 60 -9.26 1.32 -2.72
C VAL A 60 -8.56 1.44 -4.07
N VAL A 61 -7.34 1.99 -4.10
CA VAL A 61 -6.52 2.11 -5.33
C VAL A 61 -6.24 0.74 -5.94
N GLY A 62 -5.77 -0.22 -5.14
CA GLY A 62 -5.41 -1.56 -5.61
C GLY A 62 -6.60 -2.37 -6.11
N VAL A 63 -7.74 -2.31 -5.40
CA VAL A 63 -8.98 -3.04 -5.76
C VAL A 63 -9.60 -2.49 -7.04
N HIS A 64 -9.66 -1.17 -7.18
CA HIS A 64 -10.30 -0.52 -8.33
C HIS A 64 -9.33 -0.10 -9.44
N LYS A 65 -8.04 -0.44 -9.31
CA LYS A 65 -6.97 -0.10 -10.27
C LYS A 65 -6.91 1.40 -10.62
N LEU A 66 -7.02 2.23 -9.59
CA LEU A 66 -7.18 3.69 -9.73
C LEU A 66 -5.87 4.40 -10.11
N GLN A 67 -5.97 5.41 -10.98
CA GLN A 67 -4.84 6.27 -11.36
C GLN A 67 -4.59 7.40 -10.36
N LEU A 68 -4.33 7.05 -9.09
CA LEU A 68 -4.02 8.03 -8.04
C LEU A 68 -2.51 8.33 -7.96
N LEU A 69 -1.93 8.84 -9.05
CA LEU A 69 -0.48 8.98 -9.20
C LEU A 69 0.19 9.82 -8.10
N ASN A 70 -0.52 10.80 -7.55
CA ASN A 70 -0.05 11.65 -6.45
C ASN A 70 0.04 10.93 -5.09
N PHE A 71 -0.37 9.66 -5.00
CA PHE A 71 -0.27 8.83 -3.81
C PHE A 71 1.15 8.28 -3.62
N TYR A 72 1.81 7.86 -4.70
CA TYR A 72 3.17 7.31 -4.68
C TYR A 72 4.22 8.30 -4.14
N PRO A 73 4.35 9.53 -4.66
CA PRO A 73 5.28 10.51 -4.09
C PRO A 73 4.87 10.99 -2.70
N PHE A 74 3.60 10.81 -2.30
CA PHE A 74 3.17 11.06 -0.93
C PHE A 74 3.71 9.98 0.02
N LEU A 75 3.56 8.71 -0.33
CA LEU A 75 4.11 7.59 0.45
C LEU A 75 5.63 7.57 0.45
N GLN A 76 6.27 7.99 -0.65
CA GLN A 76 7.73 8.05 -0.79
C GLN A 76 8.41 8.83 0.36
N LYS A 77 7.76 9.86 0.90
CA LYS A 77 8.27 10.68 2.02
C LYS A 77 8.46 9.90 3.32
N TYR A 78 7.82 8.75 3.42
CA TYR A 78 7.83 7.87 4.58
C TYR A 78 8.69 6.62 4.35
N ILE A 79 9.40 6.53 3.22
CA ILE A 79 10.36 5.45 2.94
C ILE A 79 11.69 5.82 3.61
N ALA A 80 11.82 5.46 4.87
CA ALA A 80 13.06 5.59 5.65
C ALA A 80 13.10 4.55 6.79
N PRO A 81 14.28 4.04 7.20
CA PRO A 81 14.37 2.96 8.19
C PRO A 81 13.98 3.34 9.62
N HIS A 82 13.99 4.64 9.94
CA HIS A 82 13.62 5.18 11.24
C HIS A 82 12.19 5.72 11.25
N GLN A 83 11.49 5.62 10.11
CA GLN A 83 10.11 6.05 10.02
C GLN A 83 9.25 5.14 10.89
N ARG A 84 8.32 5.74 11.65
CA ARG A 84 7.37 4.96 12.44
C ARG A 84 6.40 4.20 11.52
N ASP A 85 6.16 2.92 11.80
CA ASP A 85 5.25 2.03 11.06
C ASP A 85 5.63 1.87 9.57
N GLU A 86 6.92 1.95 9.26
CA GLU A 86 7.47 1.88 7.91
C GLU A 86 7.02 0.63 7.15
N THR A 87 6.97 -0.53 7.81
CA THR A 87 6.51 -1.79 7.22
C THR A 87 5.05 -1.73 6.77
N GLN A 88 4.19 -1.06 7.54
CA GLN A 88 2.78 -0.87 7.18
C GLN A 88 2.62 0.08 5.99
N ILE A 89 3.46 1.11 5.92
CA ILE A 89 3.48 2.07 4.82
C ILE A 89 3.99 1.41 3.53
N LEU A 90 5.05 0.60 3.61
CA LEU A 90 5.56 -0.18 2.48
C LEU A 90 4.53 -1.21 2.00
N ALA A 91 3.82 -1.88 2.91
CA ALA A 91 2.72 -2.76 2.56
C ALA A 91 1.59 -2.00 1.84
N ALA A 92 1.24 -0.79 2.31
CA ALA A 92 0.27 0.07 1.64
C ALA A 92 0.78 0.53 0.26
N LEU A 93 2.06 0.79 0.09
CA LEU A 93 2.63 1.11 -1.23
C LEU A 93 2.43 -0.06 -2.20
N VAL A 94 2.84 -1.27 -1.80
CA VAL A 94 2.72 -2.49 -2.63
C VAL A 94 1.27 -2.80 -2.98
N GLN A 95 0.35 -2.67 -2.01
CA GLN A 95 -1.07 -2.92 -2.24
C GLN A 95 -1.71 -1.92 -3.23
N ALA A 96 -1.18 -0.70 -3.34
CA ALA A 96 -1.64 0.28 -4.32
C ALA A 96 -1.03 0.04 -5.71
N CYS A 97 0.12 -0.62 -5.81
CA CYS A 97 0.76 -0.92 -7.09
C CYS A 97 -0.09 -1.88 -7.93
N HIS A 98 -0.25 -1.56 -9.20
CA HIS A 98 -0.90 -2.40 -10.18
C HIS A 98 -0.32 -2.16 -11.59
N ASP A 99 -0.69 -3.04 -12.51
CA ASP A 99 -0.31 -3.04 -13.93
C ASP A 99 -0.53 -1.71 -14.66
N MET A 100 -1.59 -0.99 -14.31
CA MET A 100 -1.87 0.32 -14.92
C MET A 100 -1.05 1.49 -14.35
N VAL A 101 -0.19 1.28 -13.34
CA VAL A 101 0.64 2.38 -12.77
C VAL A 101 1.85 2.61 -13.68
N PRO A 102 2.08 3.84 -14.18
CA PRO A 102 3.20 4.09 -15.07
C PRO A 102 4.56 3.87 -14.38
N PRO A 103 5.53 3.17 -15.02
CA PRO A 103 6.84 2.89 -14.45
C PRO A 103 7.61 4.13 -13.99
N GLU A 104 7.47 5.25 -14.70
CA GLU A 104 8.08 6.54 -14.38
C GLU A 104 7.61 7.10 -13.04
N THR A 105 6.39 6.77 -12.61
CA THR A 105 5.87 7.15 -11.28
C THR A 105 6.53 6.32 -10.18
N MET A 106 6.81 5.04 -10.47
CA MET A 106 7.41 4.11 -9.51
C MET A 106 8.93 4.19 -9.44
N ALA A 107 9.62 4.58 -10.52
CA ALA A 107 11.07 4.70 -10.58
C ALA A 107 11.69 5.49 -9.41
N PRO A 108 11.22 6.72 -9.06
CA PRO A 108 11.77 7.45 -7.91
C PRO A 108 11.48 6.78 -6.57
N VAL A 109 10.36 6.06 -6.45
CA VAL A 109 9.98 5.33 -5.24
C VAL A 109 10.90 4.13 -5.02
N LEU A 110 11.15 3.36 -6.08
CA LEU A 110 12.07 2.22 -6.05
C LEU A 110 13.51 2.68 -5.75
N ARG A 111 13.93 3.78 -6.36
CA ARG A 111 15.24 4.38 -6.07
C ARG A 111 15.36 4.74 -4.59
N GLN A 112 14.38 5.44 -4.03
CA GLN A 112 14.36 5.79 -2.60
C GLN A 112 14.43 4.54 -1.70
N LEU A 113 13.72 3.48 -2.06
CA LEU A 113 13.74 2.23 -1.30
C LEU A 113 15.13 1.60 -1.30
N VAL A 114 15.77 1.49 -2.47
CA VAL A 114 17.15 0.98 -2.58
C VAL A 114 18.12 1.85 -1.80
N ASP A 115 18.07 3.17 -1.99
CA ASP A 115 18.98 4.11 -1.35
C ASP A 115 18.87 4.11 0.19
N GLN A 116 17.71 3.78 0.75
CA GLN A 116 17.45 3.80 2.19
C GLN A 116 17.62 2.45 2.89
N PHE A 117 17.41 1.34 2.18
CA PHE A 117 17.36 0.02 2.80
C PHE A 117 18.42 -0.94 2.25
N VAL A 118 18.99 -0.69 1.07
CA VAL A 118 19.98 -1.57 0.42
C VAL A 118 21.33 -0.88 0.35
N HIS A 119 22.04 -0.86 1.48
CA HIS A 119 23.39 -0.29 1.58
C HIS A 119 24.25 -1.00 2.63
N ASP A 120 25.57 -0.88 2.56
CA ASP A 120 26.53 -1.60 3.43
C ASP A 120 26.32 -1.43 4.94
N LYS A 121 25.65 -0.34 5.35
CA LYS A 121 25.32 -0.05 6.76
C LYS A 121 23.90 -0.47 7.16
N ALA A 122 23.17 -1.15 6.28
CA ALA A 122 21.79 -1.57 6.55
C ALA A 122 21.80 -2.69 7.58
N ARG A 123 20.79 -2.72 8.44
CA ARG A 123 20.65 -3.78 9.43
C ARG A 123 20.17 -5.07 8.74
N PRO A 124 20.54 -6.27 9.23
CA PRO A 124 20.12 -7.52 8.58
C PRO A 124 18.60 -7.75 8.57
N GLU A 125 17.84 -7.09 9.47
CA GLU A 125 16.38 -7.22 9.54
C GLU A 125 15.62 -6.31 8.56
N VAL A 126 16.34 -5.42 7.88
CA VAL A 126 15.85 -4.53 6.81
C VAL A 126 15.95 -5.24 5.48
#